data_AF-A0A2D6XJR1-F1
#
_entry.id   AF-A0A2D6XJR1-F1
#
_cell.length_a   1.000
_cell.length_b   1.000
_cell.length_c   1.000
_cell.angle_alpha   90.00
_cell.angle_beta   90.00
_cell.angle_gamma   90.00
#
_symmetry.space_group_name_H-M   'P 1'
#
loop_
_entity.id
_entity.type
_entity.pdbx_description
1 polymer ?
#
loop_
_entity_poly.entity_id
_entity_poly.type
_entity_poly.pdbx_seq_one_letter_code
_entity_poly.pdbx_strand_id
1 'polypeptide(L)'
;MKKFLNRFFVSLTLAALCAFPMLATAQYPSMMGFMGQLSGYSANSTHFDGSNDHIDRGAELSGNVDTKVGVVSFWINHTGGNGTARTVFMTSGGNFKLALNASNKYVITGYQSGLKLALTSTTAWTEARGWHHVLLAWDLATPEAHMYVNGVDDEASSTEVDSTVDYTGGDFFFGASSNPHEWITADVADVYINLAEFVDISNATNRLKFRTSGGAPETLGSDCSLPTGTAPIICLLNAFETFQTNLGGGGGLTETGELTAGSSSPSD
;
A
#
# COMPACT_ATOMS: atom_id res chain seq x y z
N MET A 1 -44.13 65.76 -9.77
CA MET A 1 -45.07 66.40 -8.82
C MET A 1 -46.30 65.52 -8.70
N LYS A 2 -46.69 65.17 -7.45
CA LYS A 2 -48.05 64.98 -6.89
C LYS A 2 -49.15 64.38 -7.79
N LYS A 3 -50.07 63.51 -7.37
CA LYS A 3 -50.44 62.79 -6.13
C LYS A 3 -51.84 62.21 -6.49
N PHE A 4 -52.19 61.02 -5.98
CA PHE A 4 -53.53 60.63 -5.45
C PHE A 4 -54.75 60.66 -6.40
N LEU A 5 -55.81 59.84 -6.29
CA LEU A 5 -56.24 58.72 -5.46
C LEU A 5 -57.59 58.29 -6.10
N ASN A 6 -57.97 57.02 -6.12
CA ASN A 6 -59.38 56.70 -5.81
C ASN A 6 -59.54 55.27 -5.29
N ARG A 7 -60.19 55.18 -4.13
CA ARG A 7 -60.56 53.95 -3.41
C ARG A 7 -61.93 53.49 -3.89
N PHE A 8 -62.19 52.19 -3.92
CA PHE A 8 -63.49 51.64 -3.53
C PHE A 8 -63.32 50.23 -2.92
N PHE A 9 -63.85 50.07 -1.72
CA PHE A 9 -64.09 48.80 -1.03
C PHE A 9 -65.30 48.10 -1.68
N VAL A 10 -65.38 46.77 -1.62
CA VAL A 10 -66.50 46.01 -1.01
C VAL A 10 -66.19 44.49 -1.05
N SER A 11 -66.48 43.87 0.10
CA SER A 11 -66.45 42.46 0.47
C SER A 11 -67.37 41.56 -0.37
N LEU A 12 -66.96 40.31 -0.69
CA LEU A 12 -67.77 39.13 -0.36
C LEU A 12 -67.01 37.80 -0.54
N THR A 13 -67.14 36.97 0.50
CA THR A 13 -66.80 35.55 0.65
C THR A 13 -67.42 34.63 -0.40
N LEU A 14 -66.70 33.59 -0.86
CA LEU A 14 -67.14 32.19 -0.71
C LEU A 14 -66.00 31.19 -1.02
N ALA A 15 -65.85 30.22 -0.12
CA ALA A 15 -64.89 29.13 -0.21
C ALA A 15 -65.28 28.12 -1.29
N ALA A 16 -64.28 27.63 -2.03
CA ALA A 16 -64.37 26.36 -2.75
C ALA A 16 -63.10 25.55 -2.42
N LEU A 17 -63.26 24.57 -1.53
CA LEU A 17 -62.34 23.47 -1.37
C LEU A 17 -62.26 22.70 -2.69
N CYS A 18 -61.15 22.81 -3.41
CA CYS A 18 -60.75 21.80 -4.38
C CYS A 18 -59.68 20.93 -3.71
N ALA A 19 -60.10 19.72 -3.33
CA ALA A 19 -59.25 18.67 -2.83
C ALA A 19 -58.15 18.35 -3.87
N PHE A 20 -56.89 18.51 -3.47
CA PHE A 20 -55.78 17.89 -4.18
C PHE A 20 -55.86 16.37 -3.95
N PRO A 21 -55.78 15.53 -5.00
CA PRO A 21 -55.60 14.11 -4.80
C PRO A 21 -54.26 13.90 -4.09
N MET A 22 -54.36 13.35 -2.88
CA MET A 22 -53.28 12.84 -2.06
C MET A 22 -52.48 11.86 -2.93
N LEU A 23 -51.29 12.28 -3.35
CA LEU A 23 -50.34 11.41 -4.03
C LEU A 23 -50.06 10.26 -3.05
N ALA A 24 -50.40 9.04 -3.46
CA ALA A 24 -50.18 7.83 -2.68
C ALA A 24 -48.73 7.83 -2.20
N THR A 25 -48.54 7.84 -0.88
CA THR A 25 -47.27 7.53 -0.24
C THR A 25 -46.87 6.14 -0.71
N ALA A 26 -45.92 6.06 -1.64
CA ALA A 26 -45.19 4.82 -1.84
C ALA A 26 -44.56 4.47 -0.49
N GLN A 27 -45.13 3.47 0.19
CA GLN A 27 -44.41 2.77 1.24
C GLN A 27 -43.18 2.18 0.55
N TYR A 28 -42.04 2.84 0.69
CA TYR A 28 -40.76 2.18 0.44
C TYR A 28 -40.73 0.99 1.40
N PRO A 29 -40.67 -0.26 0.91
CA PRO A 29 -40.41 -1.38 1.78
C PRO A 29 -39.10 -1.05 2.50
N SER A 30 -39.17 -1.04 3.83
CA SER A 30 -38.01 -0.92 4.71
C SER A 30 -36.90 -1.82 4.17
N MET A 31 -35.78 -1.24 3.74
CA MET A 31 -34.55 -1.96 3.39
C MET A 31 -33.87 -2.51 4.66
N MET A 32 -34.66 -3.14 5.52
CA MET A 32 -34.20 -3.95 6.65
C MET A 32 -34.04 -5.36 6.12
N GLY A 33 -32.97 -5.59 5.36
CA GLY A 33 -32.75 -6.88 4.72
C GLY A 33 -31.70 -6.87 3.62
N PHE A 34 -30.52 -6.31 3.86
CA PHE A 34 -29.26 -6.76 3.26
C PHE A 34 -28.08 -6.11 4.00
N MET A 35 -27.91 -6.42 5.29
CA MET A 35 -26.55 -6.54 5.82
C MET A 35 -26.01 -7.88 5.36
N GLY A 36 -25.89 -8.05 4.04
CA GLY A 36 -24.87 -8.94 3.52
C GLY A 36 -23.58 -8.29 3.98
N GLN A 37 -22.87 -8.95 4.89
CA GLN A 37 -21.49 -8.64 5.21
C GLN A 37 -20.82 -8.28 3.89
N LEU A 38 -20.50 -7.00 3.68
CA LEU A 38 -19.57 -6.62 2.63
C LEU A 38 -18.36 -7.48 2.95
N SER A 39 -18.15 -8.54 2.18
CA SER A 39 -16.98 -9.38 2.35
C SER A 39 -15.84 -8.45 1.98
N GLY A 40 -15.26 -7.80 2.99
CA GLY A 40 -14.05 -7.04 2.84
C GLY A 40 -13.01 -7.94 2.19
N TYR A 41 -12.12 -7.34 1.42
CA TYR A 41 -10.95 -8.03 0.95
C TYR A 41 -10.20 -8.62 2.18
N SER A 42 -9.76 -9.87 2.06
CA SER A 42 -8.99 -10.55 3.10
C SER A 42 -7.65 -10.96 2.51
N ALA A 43 -6.58 -10.46 3.12
CA ALA A 43 -5.22 -10.71 2.69
C ALA A 43 -4.73 -12.08 3.18
N ASN A 44 -4.02 -12.80 2.30
CA ASN A 44 -3.31 -14.01 2.67
C ASN A 44 -1.96 -13.63 3.32
N SER A 45 -1.57 -14.38 4.34
CA SER A 45 -0.36 -14.12 5.12
C SER A 45 0.63 -15.27 5.01
N THR A 46 1.90 -14.93 4.79
CA THR A 46 3.01 -15.86 4.64
C THR A 46 4.08 -15.56 5.69
N HIS A 47 4.53 -16.60 6.39
CA HIS A 47 5.55 -16.50 7.43
C HIS A 47 6.95 -16.76 6.86
N PHE A 48 7.87 -15.88 7.24
CA PHE A 48 9.33 -16.03 7.11
C PHE A 48 9.94 -16.26 8.50
N ASP A 49 10.77 -17.29 8.65
CA ASP A 49 11.39 -17.76 9.89
C ASP A 49 12.74 -17.08 10.18
N GLY A 50 13.34 -16.44 9.17
CA GLY A 50 14.59 -15.69 9.29
C GLY A 50 15.83 -16.55 9.50
N SER A 51 15.74 -17.83 9.13
CA SER A 51 16.82 -18.82 9.25
C SER A 51 17.22 -19.39 7.90
N ASN A 52 16.25 -19.89 7.12
CA ASN A 52 16.54 -20.53 5.83
C ASN A 52 15.57 -20.15 4.70
N ASP A 53 14.53 -19.36 4.98
CA ASP A 53 13.48 -19.06 4.03
C ASP A 53 13.60 -17.68 3.37
N HIS A 54 13.42 -17.67 2.05
CA HIS A 54 13.31 -16.46 1.24
C HIS A 54 12.72 -16.79 -0.13
N ILE A 55 12.40 -15.74 -0.89
CA ILE A 55 12.11 -15.88 -2.31
C ILE A 55 13.10 -15.03 -3.11
N ASP A 56 13.55 -15.56 -4.23
CA ASP A 56 14.50 -14.91 -5.12
C ASP A 56 14.08 -15.03 -6.58
N ARG A 57 14.65 -14.20 -7.46
CA ARG A 57 14.35 -14.26 -8.89
C ARG A 57 15.26 -15.23 -9.64
N GLY A 58 16.47 -15.46 -9.14
CA GLY A 58 17.57 -16.18 -9.80
C GLY A 58 18.13 -15.46 -11.04
N ALA A 59 17.68 -14.22 -11.30
CA ALA A 59 17.96 -13.42 -12.48
C ALA A 59 17.43 -11.99 -12.31
N GLU A 60 17.65 -11.13 -13.32
CA GLU A 60 17.03 -9.80 -13.39
C GLU A 60 15.51 -9.91 -13.48
N LEU A 61 14.81 -8.95 -12.86
CA LEU A 61 13.37 -8.80 -13.04
C LEU A 61 13.07 -8.44 -14.51
N SER A 62 12.12 -9.13 -15.11
CA SER A 62 11.72 -8.92 -16.50
C SER A 62 11.23 -7.48 -16.71
N GLY A 63 11.83 -6.78 -17.67
CA GLY A 63 11.45 -5.40 -18.00
C GLY A 63 11.89 -4.35 -16.98
N ASN A 64 12.72 -4.71 -16.00
CA ASN A 64 13.27 -3.77 -15.04
C ASN A 64 14.22 -2.77 -15.72
N VAL A 65 14.20 -1.53 -15.23
CA VAL A 65 14.98 -0.43 -15.76
C VAL A 65 15.38 0.49 -14.61
N ASP A 66 16.55 1.10 -14.71
CA ASP A 66 16.97 2.16 -13.78
C ASP A 66 16.08 3.38 -13.96
N THR A 67 15.45 3.84 -12.88
CA THR A 67 14.57 5.01 -12.93
C THR A 67 14.81 5.93 -11.75
N LYS A 68 14.09 7.06 -11.76
CA LYS A 68 14.09 8.05 -10.68
C LYS A 68 12.90 7.88 -9.75
N VAL A 69 12.05 6.89 -9.98
CA VAL A 69 10.72 6.80 -9.35
C VAL A 69 10.49 5.42 -8.77
N GLY A 70 9.57 5.34 -7.83
CA GLY A 70 9.04 4.06 -7.40
C GLY A 70 7.99 4.21 -6.30
N VAL A 71 7.28 3.13 -6.08
CA VAL A 71 6.32 2.96 -5.00
C VAL A 71 6.33 1.53 -4.50
N VAL A 72 6.35 1.36 -3.18
CA VAL A 72 6.38 0.07 -2.49
C VAL A 72 5.29 0.07 -1.42
N SER A 73 4.50 -1.01 -1.39
CA SER A 73 3.45 -1.24 -0.40
C SER A 73 3.48 -2.68 0.04
N PHE A 74 3.36 -2.92 1.35
CA PHE A 74 3.19 -4.26 1.90
C PHE A 74 2.62 -4.19 3.32
N TRP A 75 1.98 -5.28 3.73
CA TRP A 75 1.60 -5.51 5.12
C TRP A 75 2.61 -6.43 5.76
N ILE A 76 2.97 -6.14 7.01
CA ILE A 76 3.96 -6.93 7.74
C ILE A 76 3.66 -6.93 9.24
N ASN A 77 3.96 -8.06 9.89
CA ASN A 77 4.03 -8.23 11.33
C ASN A 77 5.37 -8.87 11.68
N HIS A 78 6.28 -8.13 12.31
CA HIS A 78 7.56 -8.68 12.77
C HIS A 78 7.32 -9.68 13.89
N THR A 79 7.94 -10.85 13.82
CA THR A 79 7.80 -11.92 14.83
C THR A 79 9.13 -12.24 15.51
N GLY A 80 10.24 -11.61 15.07
CA GLY A 80 11.55 -11.72 15.71
C GLY A 80 12.61 -10.78 15.13
N GLY A 81 13.85 -10.92 15.64
CA GLY A 81 15.04 -10.23 15.13
C GLY A 81 15.16 -8.75 15.50
N ASN A 82 14.56 -8.31 16.62
CA ASN A 82 14.75 -6.94 17.09
C ASN A 82 16.23 -6.65 17.42
N GLY A 83 16.72 -5.46 17.09
CA GLY A 83 18.09 -5.05 17.39
C GLY A 83 19.12 -5.49 16.35
N THR A 84 18.71 -6.22 15.31
CA THR A 84 19.56 -6.60 14.17
C THR A 84 19.06 -5.97 12.89
N ALA A 85 19.96 -5.85 11.90
CA ALA A 85 19.57 -5.48 10.56
C ALA A 85 18.82 -6.65 9.90
N ARG A 86 17.73 -6.37 9.16
CA ARG A 86 16.85 -7.37 8.54
C ARG A 86 16.38 -6.86 7.18
N THR A 87 16.51 -7.64 6.13
CA THR A 87 16.27 -7.19 4.75
C THR A 87 14.94 -7.71 4.24
N VAL A 88 14.02 -6.78 3.95
CA VAL A 88 12.71 -7.12 3.37
C VAL A 88 12.85 -7.36 1.87
N PHE A 89 13.57 -6.49 1.17
CA PHE A 89 13.77 -6.58 -0.28
C PHE A 89 15.10 -5.97 -0.68
N MET A 90 15.82 -6.59 -1.61
CA MET A 90 17.03 -5.99 -2.18
C MET A 90 17.38 -6.52 -3.58
N THR A 91 18.12 -5.71 -4.33
CA THR A 91 18.88 -6.17 -5.50
C THR A 91 20.15 -6.88 -5.06
N SER A 92 20.63 -7.84 -5.86
CA SER A 92 21.94 -8.44 -5.67
C SER A 92 23.02 -7.35 -5.75
N GLY A 93 23.91 -7.30 -4.76
CA GLY A 93 24.88 -6.19 -4.60
C GLY A 93 24.39 -4.99 -3.77
N GLY A 94 23.09 -4.91 -3.47
CA GLY A 94 22.52 -3.92 -2.55
C GLY A 94 22.38 -2.50 -3.13
N ASN A 95 22.33 -2.37 -4.47
CA ASN A 95 22.11 -1.09 -5.13
C ASN A 95 20.73 -0.51 -4.77
N PHE A 96 19.72 -1.36 -4.59
CA PHE A 96 18.47 -0.99 -3.95
C PHE A 96 18.21 -1.93 -2.77
N LYS A 97 17.86 -1.38 -1.62
CA LYS A 97 17.60 -2.13 -0.39
C LYS A 97 16.48 -1.48 0.40
N LEU A 98 15.53 -2.29 0.83
CA LEU A 98 14.55 -2.01 1.87
C LEU A 98 14.82 -2.95 3.04
N ALA A 99 15.08 -2.39 4.21
CA ALA A 99 15.47 -3.15 5.40
C ALA A 99 15.00 -2.48 6.69
N LEU A 100 15.09 -3.20 7.80
CA LEU A 100 15.19 -2.62 9.12
C LEU A 100 16.66 -2.52 9.53
N ASN A 101 17.06 -1.43 10.16
CA ASN A 101 18.38 -1.32 10.79
C ASN A 101 18.36 -1.89 12.23
N ALA A 102 19.53 -1.92 12.89
CA ALA A 102 19.66 -2.39 14.28
C ALA A 102 18.89 -1.54 15.31
N SER A 103 18.36 -0.38 14.94
CA SER A 103 17.43 0.41 15.76
C SER A 103 15.96 0.12 15.43
N ASN A 104 15.69 -0.93 14.65
CA ASN A 104 14.37 -1.34 14.20
C ASN A 104 13.64 -0.27 13.36
N LYS A 105 14.37 0.59 12.66
CA LYS A 105 13.78 1.57 11.75
C LYS A 105 13.80 1.05 10.33
N TYR A 106 12.73 1.26 9.58
CA TYR A 106 12.75 1.05 8.15
C TYR A 106 13.78 1.99 7.53
N VAL A 107 14.60 1.44 6.64
CA VAL A 107 15.62 2.15 5.88
C VAL A 107 15.51 1.69 4.44
N ILE A 108 15.35 2.65 3.55
CA ILE A 108 15.38 2.45 2.10
C ILE A 108 16.66 3.12 1.63
N THR A 109 17.44 2.42 0.81
CA THR A 109 18.57 3.03 0.11
C THR A 109 18.55 2.65 -1.36
N GLY A 110 18.85 3.62 -2.21
CA GLY A 110 19.06 3.45 -3.64
C GLY A 110 20.40 4.07 -4.04
N TYR A 111 21.20 3.34 -4.79
CA TYR A 111 22.53 3.70 -5.23
C TYR A 111 22.63 3.67 -6.74
N GLN A 112 23.64 4.38 -7.24
CA GLN A 112 24.23 4.18 -8.56
C GLN A 112 25.74 4.43 -8.41
N SER A 113 26.28 5.52 -8.95
CA SER A 113 27.65 6.00 -8.68
C SER A 113 27.88 6.54 -7.25
N GLY A 114 26.88 6.43 -6.38
CA GLY A 114 26.79 6.95 -5.02
C GLY A 114 25.34 6.89 -4.53
N LEU A 115 25.09 7.28 -3.27
CA LEU A 115 23.75 7.31 -2.70
C LEU A 115 22.85 8.29 -3.48
N LYS A 116 21.69 7.80 -3.93
CA LYS A 116 20.68 8.59 -4.68
C LYS A 116 19.38 8.75 -3.92
N LEU A 117 18.97 7.68 -3.24
CA LEU A 117 17.76 7.62 -2.43
C LEU A 117 18.16 7.17 -1.03
N ALA A 118 17.71 7.88 0.00
CA ALA A 118 17.66 7.33 1.35
C ALA A 118 16.37 7.77 2.04
N LEU A 119 15.66 6.86 2.68
CA LEU A 119 14.55 7.18 3.59
C LEU A 119 14.73 6.41 4.88
N THR A 120 14.33 7.00 6.00
CA THR A 120 14.34 6.32 7.31
C THR A 120 13.08 6.62 8.08
N SER A 121 12.52 5.61 8.75
CA SER A 121 11.32 5.78 9.57
C SER A 121 11.59 6.57 10.86
N THR A 122 10.60 7.32 11.34
CA THR A 122 10.61 7.95 12.67
C THR A 122 10.46 6.88 13.74
N THR A 123 9.48 6.00 13.57
CA THR A 123 9.14 4.94 14.51
C THR A 123 10.09 3.75 14.41
N ALA A 124 10.41 3.16 15.57
CA ALA A 124 11.03 1.85 15.67
C ALA A 124 9.93 0.76 15.66
N TRP A 125 10.00 -0.14 14.69
CA TRP A 125 9.04 -1.20 14.39
C TRP A 125 9.56 -2.53 14.93
N THR A 126 9.07 -2.89 16.12
CA THR A 126 9.39 -4.16 16.81
C THR A 126 8.22 -5.13 16.72
N GLU A 127 8.47 -6.37 17.12
CA GLU A 127 7.43 -7.42 17.18
C GLU A 127 6.19 -7.06 18.03
N ALA A 128 6.35 -6.15 18.99
CA ALA A 128 5.24 -5.69 19.83
C ALA A 128 4.23 -4.78 19.11
N ARG A 129 4.49 -4.38 17.85
CA ARG A 129 3.63 -3.47 17.08
C ARG A 129 2.50 -4.18 16.33
N GLY A 130 2.59 -5.50 16.14
CA GLY A 130 1.63 -6.25 15.34
C GLY A 130 1.65 -5.88 13.85
N TRP A 131 0.57 -6.22 13.17
CA TRP A 131 0.36 -5.88 11.76
C TRP A 131 0.37 -4.38 11.52
N HIS A 132 1.11 -3.98 10.50
CA HIS A 132 1.09 -2.62 9.99
C HIS A 132 1.32 -2.60 8.48
N HIS A 133 0.79 -1.54 7.86
CA HIS A 133 0.96 -1.27 6.44
C HIS A 133 2.09 -0.28 6.24
N VAL A 134 3.08 -0.64 5.42
CA VAL A 134 4.18 0.24 5.02
C VAL A 134 3.94 0.68 3.58
N LEU A 135 3.94 1.98 3.34
CA LEU A 135 3.79 2.59 2.03
C LEU A 135 4.88 3.63 1.80
N LEU A 136 5.63 3.47 0.72
CA LEU A 136 6.78 4.27 0.35
C LEU A 136 6.59 4.73 -1.09
N ALA A 137 6.92 5.98 -1.40
CA ALA A 137 7.01 6.44 -2.78
C ALA A 137 8.07 7.51 -2.93
N TRP A 138 8.70 7.58 -4.10
CA TRP A 138 9.70 8.60 -4.40
C TRP A 138 9.68 9.02 -5.87
N ASP A 139 10.03 10.28 -6.11
CA ASP A 139 10.44 10.88 -7.37
C ASP A 139 11.74 11.65 -7.12
N LEU A 140 12.83 11.26 -7.78
CA LEU A 140 14.12 11.92 -7.65
C LEU A 140 14.28 13.11 -8.61
N ALA A 141 13.49 13.18 -9.68
CA ALA A 141 13.48 14.32 -10.59
C ALA A 141 12.75 15.52 -9.96
N THR A 142 11.70 15.23 -9.19
CA THR A 142 11.01 16.18 -8.31
C THR A 142 11.29 15.73 -6.88
N PRO A 143 12.34 16.22 -6.20
CA PRO A 143 12.91 15.60 -4.99
C PRO A 143 11.88 15.46 -3.88
N GLU A 144 11.15 14.36 -3.94
CA GLU A 144 9.97 14.06 -3.16
C GLU A 144 10.04 12.58 -2.83
N ALA A 145 10.17 12.29 -1.55
CA ALA A 145 9.98 10.96 -1.03
C ALA A 145 9.06 11.03 0.18
N HIS A 146 8.32 9.95 0.40
CA HIS A 146 7.40 9.84 1.52
C HIS A 146 7.43 8.43 2.09
N MET A 147 7.30 8.34 3.42
CA MET A 147 7.07 7.09 4.12
C MET A 147 5.84 7.22 5.01
N TYR A 148 4.82 6.43 4.72
CA TYR A 148 3.62 6.30 5.54
C TYR A 148 3.54 4.92 6.15
N VAL A 149 3.31 4.84 7.46
CA VAL A 149 2.97 3.59 8.13
C VAL A 149 1.59 3.70 8.75
N ASN A 150 0.72 2.72 8.48
CA ASN A 150 -0.70 2.73 8.84
C ASN A 150 -1.45 4.00 8.35
N GLY A 151 -1.01 4.56 7.22
CA GLY A 151 -1.58 5.77 6.63
C GLY A 151 -1.20 7.07 7.34
N VAL A 152 -0.29 7.02 8.32
CA VAL A 152 0.28 8.17 9.05
C VAL A 152 1.71 8.39 8.59
N ASP A 153 2.11 9.65 8.43
CA ASP A 153 3.48 10.02 8.06
C ASP A 153 4.46 9.51 9.13
N ASP A 154 5.44 8.72 8.70
CA ASP A 154 6.49 8.14 9.53
C ASP A 154 7.88 8.42 8.94
N GLU A 155 8.03 9.42 8.06
CA GLU A 155 9.33 9.83 7.55
C GLU A 155 10.13 10.62 8.59
N ALA A 156 11.36 10.18 8.89
CA ALA A 156 12.28 10.92 9.76
C ALA A 156 13.28 11.78 8.98
N SER A 157 13.75 11.24 7.87
CA SER A 157 14.76 11.84 7.02
C SER A 157 14.71 11.22 5.65
N SER A 158 14.96 12.05 4.65
CA SER A 158 15.02 11.69 3.25
C SER A 158 16.28 12.25 2.58
N THR A 159 16.68 11.64 1.47
CA THR A 159 17.73 12.10 0.58
C THR A 159 17.34 11.74 -0.83
N GLU A 160 17.20 12.75 -1.66
CA GLU A 160 16.80 12.64 -3.06
C GLU A 160 17.83 13.36 -3.93
N VAL A 161 18.60 12.57 -4.69
CA VAL A 161 19.54 13.09 -5.69
C VAL A 161 18.95 12.86 -7.06
N ASP A 162 18.81 13.92 -7.85
CA ASP A 162 18.26 13.89 -9.21
C ASP A 162 19.11 13.07 -10.20
N SER A 163 18.94 11.76 -10.12
CA SER A 163 19.71 10.72 -10.81
C SER A 163 18.95 9.40 -10.67
N THR A 164 19.16 8.46 -11.57
CA THR A 164 18.52 7.16 -11.48
C THR A 164 19.08 6.35 -10.32
N VAL A 165 18.22 5.59 -9.65
CA VAL A 165 18.63 4.47 -8.82
C VAL A 165 18.92 3.30 -9.77
N ASP A 166 20.02 2.59 -9.49
CA ASP A 166 20.39 1.36 -10.17
C ASP A 166 19.55 0.21 -9.61
N TYR A 167 18.46 -0.10 -10.31
CA TYR A 167 17.62 -1.25 -9.99
C TYR A 167 18.13 -2.49 -10.72
N THR A 168 18.87 -2.33 -11.81
CA THR A 168 19.42 -3.46 -12.56
C THR A 168 20.64 -4.04 -11.86
N GLY A 169 20.68 -5.35 -11.64
CA GLY A 169 21.70 -5.90 -10.75
C GLY A 169 21.84 -7.41 -10.76
N GLY A 170 21.20 -8.11 -11.69
CA GLY A 170 21.14 -9.57 -11.65
C GLY A 170 20.02 -9.98 -10.72
N ASP A 171 20.30 -10.59 -9.57
CA ASP A 171 19.23 -11.19 -8.76
C ASP A 171 18.46 -10.20 -7.89
N PHE A 172 17.31 -10.63 -7.37
CA PHE A 172 16.48 -9.93 -6.40
C PHE A 172 16.07 -10.89 -5.30
N PHE A 173 16.10 -10.40 -4.07
CA PHE A 173 15.75 -11.16 -2.88
C PHE A 173 14.61 -10.49 -2.15
N PHE A 174 13.66 -11.27 -1.67
CA PHE A 174 12.68 -10.86 -0.69
C PHE A 174 12.78 -11.76 0.54
N GLY A 175 12.84 -11.13 1.71
CA GLY A 175 13.01 -11.79 3.01
C GLY A 175 14.44 -12.14 3.40
N ALA A 176 15.41 -11.95 2.50
CA ALA A 176 16.81 -12.24 2.73
C ALA A 176 17.76 -11.17 2.22
N SER A 177 19.03 -11.35 2.60
CA SER A 177 20.17 -10.69 1.97
C SER A 177 21.28 -11.69 1.69
N SER A 178 22.32 -11.27 0.96
CA SER A 178 23.55 -12.04 0.81
C SER A 178 24.29 -12.28 2.14
N ASN A 179 23.96 -11.54 3.21
CA ASN A 179 24.38 -11.83 4.58
C ASN A 179 23.31 -12.71 5.27
N PRO A 180 23.64 -13.95 5.67
CA PRO A 180 22.68 -14.88 6.29
C PRO A 180 22.18 -14.44 7.67
N HIS A 181 22.68 -13.32 8.21
CA HIS A 181 22.25 -12.76 9.49
C HIS A 181 21.28 -11.58 9.36
N GLU A 182 20.88 -11.22 8.13
CA GLU A 182 19.98 -10.09 7.87
C GLU A 182 18.67 -10.52 7.21
N TRP A 183 18.15 -11.69 7.60
CA TRP A 183 16.89 -12.21 7.06
C TRP A 183 15.73 -11.79 7.96
N ILE A 184 14.53 -11.66 7.39
CA ILE A 184 13.36 -11.23 8.17
C ILE A 184 12.78 -12.42 8.92
N THR A 185 12.32 -12.18 10.14
CA THR A 185 11.40 -13.08 10.85
C THR A 185 10.08 -12.33 10.99
N ALA A 186 9.13 -12.61 10.10
CA ALA A 186 7.90 -11.84 9.98
C ALA A 186 6.80 -12.59 9.23
N ASP A 187 5.55 -12.24 9.53
CA ASP A 187 4.40 -12.52 8.67
C ASP A 187 4.25 -11.36 7.66
N VAL A 188 4.04 -11.67 6.38
CA VAL A 188 3.94 -10.70 5.27
C VAL A 188 2.69 -10.96 4.43
N ALA A 189 2.05 -9.89 3.97
CA ALA A 189 0.92 -9.95 3.05
C ALA A 189 0.93 -8.79 2.04
N ASP A 190 0.26 -8.99 0.90
CA ASP A 190 -0.02 -7.96 -0.12
C ASP A 190 1.19 -7.14 -0.56
N VAL A 191 2.22 -7.81 -1.08
CA VAL A 191 3.43 -7.13 -1.54
C VAL A 191 3.22 -6.53 -2.92
N TYR A 192 3.46 -5.22 -3.02
CA TYR A 192 3.41 -4.42 -4.24
C TYR A 192 4.72 -3.65 -4.36
N ILE A 193 5.45 -3.85 -5.46
CA ILE A 193 6.69 -3.09 -5.76
C ILE A 193 6.62 -2.66 -7.21
N ASN A 194 6.55 -1.36 -7.45
CA ASN A 194 6.66 -0.77 -8.78
C ASN A 194 7.85 0.20 -8.80
N LEU A 195 8.85 -0.08 -9.64
CA LEU A 195 10.09 0.69 -9.77
C LEU A 195 10.09 1.61 -11.01
N ALA A 196 8.93 1.78 -11.65
CA ALA A 196 8.78 2.54 -12.89
C ALA A 196 7.76 3.69 -12.78
N GLU A 197 7.07 3.82 -11.65
CA GLU A 197 6.03 4.82 -11.45
C GLU A 197 6.10 5.45 -10.06
N PHE A 198 5.80 6.74 -9.99
CA PHE A 198 5.59 7.47 -8.74
C PHE A 198 4.10 7.64 -8.48
N VAL A 199 3.70 7.43 -7.23
CA VAL A 199 2.39 7.78 -6.72
C VAL A 199 2.58 8.81 -5.61
N ASP A 200 1.98 10.00 -5.74
CA ASP A 200 1.99 11.00 -4.67
C ASP A 200 1.15 10.49 -3.48
N ILE A 201 1.82 9.86 -2.52
CA ILE A 201 1.19 9.33 -1.31
C ILE A 201 1.05 10.38 -0.20
N SER A 202 1.49 11.63 -0.40
CA SER A 202 1.14 12.74 0.50
C SER A 202 -0.38 13.00 0.45
N ASN A 203 -1.00 12.72 -0.70
CA ASN A 203 -2.44 12.70 -0.89
C ASN A 203 -3.08 11.45 -0.27
N ALA A 204 -3.98 11.65 0.69
CA ALA A 204 -4.70 10.56 1.36
C ALA A 204 -5.49 9.65 0.41
N THR A 205 -6.03 10.21 -0.69
CA THR A 205 -6.77 9.42 -1.69
C THR A 205 -5.88 8.39 -2.37
N ASN A 206 -4.62 8.74 -2.63
CA ASN A 206 -3.66 7.82 -3.22
C ASN A 206 -3.22 6.74 -2.20
N ARG A 207 -3.09 7.08 -0.91
CA ARG A 207 -2.84 6.07 0.13
C ARG A 207 -3.98 5.07 0.24
N LEU A 208 -5.22 5.52 0.09
CA LEU A 208 -6.40 4.67 0.16
C LEU A 208 -6.55 3.67 -1.00
N LYS A 209 -5.68 3.75 -2.01
CA LYS A 209 -5.59 2.71 -3.06
C LYS A 209 -4.92 1.42 -2.57
N PHE A 210 -4.20 1.48 -1.46
CA PHE A 210 -3.43 0.36 -0.89
C PHE A 210 -3.97 -0.14 0.46
N ARG A 211 -4.87 0.64 1.08
CA ARG A 211 -5.49 0.33 2.37
C ARG A 211 -6.85 0.99 2.48
N THR A 212 -7.75 0.38 3.22
CA THR A 212 -9.06 0.97 3.51
C THR A 212 -8.92 2.16 4.47
N SER A 213 -9.96 3.01 4.53
CA SER A 213 -10.05 4.05 5.54
C SER A 213 -10.15 3.50 6.97
N GLY A 214 -10.63 2.26 7.12
CA GLY A 214 -10.68 1.52 8.38
C GLY A 214 -9.34 0.94 8.83
N GLY A 215 -8.32 1.00 7.96
CA GLY A 215 -6.98 0.49 8.26
C GLY A 215 -6.80 -1.01 8.13
N ALA A 216 -7.67 -1.66 7.35
CA ALA A 216 -7.48 -3.00 6.82
C ALA A 216 -6.92 -2.95 5.38
N PRO A 217 -6.40 -4.06 4.84
CA PRO A 217 -6.00 -4.17 3.44
C PRO A 217 -7.13 -3.81 2.47
N GLU A 218 -6.77 -3.15 1.37
CA GLU A 218 -7.68 -2.88 0.23
C GLU A 218 -7.30 -3.79 -0.93
N THR A 219 -8.27 -4.16 -1.78
CA THR A 219 -7.94 -5.02 -2.92
C THR A 219 -7.03 -4.29 -3.90
N LEU A 220 -5.91 -4.92 -4.25
CA LEU A 220 -5.00 -4.40 -5.29
C LEU A 220 -5.40 -4.87 -6.70
N GLY A 221 -6.41 -5.74 -6.82
CA GLY A 221 -6.76 -6.45 -8.05
C GLY A 221 -6.00 -7.76 -8.20
N SER A 222 -6.37 -8.59 -9.18
CA SER A 222 -5.80 -9.94 -9.37
C SER A 222 -4.32 -9.94 -9.78
N ASP A 223 -3.82 -8.83 -10.30
CA ASP A 223 -2.44 -8.61 -10.75
C ASP A 223 -1.85 -7.33 -10.17
N CYS A 224 -2.44 -6.84 -9.06
CA CYS A 224 -2.10 -5.56 -8.44
C CYS A 224 -2.28 -4.32 -9.34
N SER A 225 -3.03 -4.36 -10.45
CA SER A 225 -3.13 -3.20 -11.35
C SER A 225 -4.02 -2.05 -10.84
N LEU A 226 -4.82 -2.22 -9.78
CA LEU A 226 -5.77 -1.19 -9.36
C LEU A 226 -5.14 0.13 -8.85
N PRO A 227 -4.01 0.14 -8.12
CA PRO A 227 -3.46 1.39 -7.60
C PRO A 227 -2.95 2.36 -8.68
N THR A 228 -2.35 1.86 -9.75
CA THR A 228 -1.71 2.67 -10.79
C THR A 228 -2.34 2.51 -12.18
N GLY A 229 -3.22 1.52 -12.35
CA GLY A 229 -3.80 1.16 -13.65
C GLY A 229 -2.92 0.21 -14.49
N THR A 230 -1.76 -0.20 -13.97
CA THR A 230 -0.87 -1.18 -14.60
C THR A 230 -0.31 -2.14 -13.55
N ALA A 231 -0.01 -3.38 -13.95
CA ALA A 231 0.60 -4.34 -13.03
C ALA A 231 2.02 -3.88 -12.62
N PRO A 232 2.37 -3.94 -11.31
CA PRO A 232 3.69 -3.59 -10.82
C PRO A 232 4.73 -4.64 -11.25
N ILE A 233 6.02 -4.40 -10.97
CA ILE A 233 7.06 -5.37 -11.29
C ILE A 233 6.99 -6.60 -10.36
N ILE A 234 6.60 -6.41 -9.09
CA ILE A 234 6.30 -7.50 -8.15
C ILE A 234 4.90 -7.29 -7.53
N CYS A 235 4.08 -8.34 -7.59
CA CYS A 235 2.78 -8.45 -6.93
C CYS A 235 2.66 -9.85 -6.28
N LEU A 236 2.60 -9.92 -4.95
CA LEU A 236 2.47 -11.18 -4.19
C LEU A 236 1.23 -11.11 -3.30
N LEU A 237 0.14 -11.73 -3.75
CA LEU A 237 -1.16 -11.76 -3.06
C LEU A 237 -1.61 -13.18 -2.67
N ASN A 238 -0.90 -14.19 -3.14
CA ASN A 238 -1.29 -15.60 -3.00
C ASN A 238 -1.10 -16.10 -1.57
N ALA A 239 -1.73 -17.23 -1.26
CA ALA A 239 -1.46 -18.00 -0.05
C ALA A 239 -0.01 -18.52 -0.03
N PHE A 240 0.46 -18.88 1.17
CA PHE A 240 1.86 -19.22 1.42
C PHE A 240 2.40 -20.30 0.48
N GLU A 241 1.59 -21.29 0.08
CA GLU A 241 2.01 -22.39 -0.80
C GLU A 241 2.40 -21.93 -2.21
N THR A 242 1.95 -20.74 -2.62
CA THR A 242 2.20 -20.15 -3.94
C THR A 242 2.61 -18.68 -3.85
N PHE A 243 3.10 -18.24 -2.69
CA PHE A 243 3.43 -16.84 -2.43
C PHE A 243 4.52 -16.31 -3.36
N GLN A 244 5.49 -17.15 -3.74
CA GLN A 244 6.54 -16.86 -4.72
C GLN A 244 6.02 -16.66 -6.16
N THR A 245 4.76 -17.01 -6.45
CA THR A 245 4.17 -16.75 -7.77
C THR A 245 3.88 -15.26 -7.93
N ASN A 246 4.81 -14.56 -8.58
CA ASN A 246 4.67 -13.15 -8.92
C ASN A 246 3.51 -12.95 -9.93
N LEU A 247 2.49 -12.22 -9.50
CA LEU A 247 1.34 -11.83 -10.32
C LEU A 247 1.62 -10.55 -11.15
N GLY A 248 2.77 -9.91 -10.91
CA GLY A 248 3.26 -8.73 -11.62
C GLY A 248 4.09 -9.04 -12.87
N GLY A 249 4.68 -8.00 -13.46
CA GLY A 249 5.42 -8.09 -14.73
C GLY A 249 6.85 -8.61 -14.66
N GLY A 250 7.46 -8.68 -13.48
CA GLY A 250 8.89 -8.96 -13.26
C GLY A 250 9.35 -10.41 -13.46
N GLY A 251 8.44 -11.30 -13.85
CA GLY A 251 8.70 -12.74 -13.95
C GLY A 251 8.57 -13.47 -12.60
N GLY A 252 8.52 -14.80 -12.66
CA GLY A 252 8.30 -15.66 -11.49
C GLY A 252 9.49 -15.68 -10.53
N LEU A 253 9.20 -15.80 -9.24
CA LEU A 253 10.19 -15.97 -8.17
C LEU A 253 10.27 -17.45 -7.78
N THR A 254 11.37 -17.83 -7.15
CA THR A 254 11.64 -19.16 -6.61
C THR A 254 11.69 -19.07 -5.11
N GLU A 255 11.09 -20.05 -4.44
CA GLU A 255 11.18 -20.20 -2.99
C GLU A 255 12.41 -21.04 -2.64
N THR A 256 13.17 -20.56 -1.66
CA THR A 256 14.23 -21.31 -0.98
C THR A 256 13.83 -21.45 0.48
N GLY A 257 13.95 -22.65 1.06
CA GLY A 257 13.46 -22.95 2.41
C GLY A 257 12.05 -23.54 2.38
N GLU A 258 11.29 -23.33 3.46
CA GLU A 258 9.87 -23.72 3.57
C GLU A 258 9.09 -22.56 4.19
N LEU A 259 8.37 -21.81 3.35
CA LEU A 259 7.42 -20.81 3.81
C LEU A 259 6.23 -21.50 4.48
N THR A 260 5.70 -20.88 5.52
CA THR A 260 4.52 -21.39 6.23
C THR A 260 3.40 -20.37 6.27
N ALA A 261 2.20 -20.80 6.65
CA ALA A 261 1.08 -19.87 6.86
C ALA A 261 1.40 -18.90 8.01
N GLY A 262 1.12 -17.61 7.81
CA GLY A 262 1.20 -16.63 8.88
C GLY A 262 0.30 -16.97 10.06
N SER A 263 0.72 -16.56 11.26
CA SER A 263 -0.01 -16.83 12.51
C SER A 263 -1.36 -16.09 12.61
N SER A 264 -1.50 -15.03 11.82
CA SER A 264 -2.67 -14.15 11.68
C SER A 264 -2.61 -13.43 10.33
N SER A 265 -3.65 -12.67 10.00
CA SER A 265 -3.73 -11.80 8.83
C SER A 265 -3.91 -10.32 9.24
N PRO A 266 -3.46 -9.34 8.43
CA PRO A 266 -3.82 -7.94 8.63
C PRO A 266 -5.32 -7.65 8.46
N SER A 267 -6.12 -8.66 8.09
CA SER A 267 -7.59 -8.56 7.93
C SER A 267 -8.38 -9.07 9.15
N ASP A 268 -7.69 -9.58 10.18
CA ASP A 268 -8.28 -10.15 11.41
C ASP A 268 -8.66 -9.10 12.47
#